data_AF-A0A645I8S6-F1
#
_entry.id   AF-A0A645I8S6-F1
#
_cell.length_a   1.000
_cell.length_b   1.000
_cell.length_c   1.000
_cell.angle_alpha   90.00
_cell.angle_beta   90.00
_cell.angle_gamma   90.00
#
_symmetry.space_group_name_H-M   'P 1'
#
loop_
_entity.id
_entity.type
_entity.pdbx_description
1 polymer ?
#
loop_
_entity_poly.entity_id
_entity_poly.type
_entity_poly.pdbx_seq_one_letter_code
_entity_poly.pdbx_strand_id
1 'polypeptide(L)' 'MILNRRNVPREEEKTAELASDVASKVIGALNFSPVVQQAEERRQTVLEAFPDSPMAEEYRELARRVLAACGA' A
#
# COMPACT_ATOMS: atom_id res chain seq x y z
N MET A 1 5.11 -7.78 5.02
CA MET A 1 3.76 -7.22 5.29
C MET A 1 3.59 -5.89 4.58
N ILE A 2 2.36 -5.54 4.19
CA ILE A 2 2.01 -4.26 3.59
C ILE A 2 0.85 -3.69 4.40
N LEU A 3 0.97 -2.45 4.87
CA LEU A 3 -0.09 -1.76 5.62
C LEU A 3 -1.02 -1.02 4.65
N ASN A 4 -2.30 -1.38 4.64
CA ASN A 4 -3.32 -0.58 3.95
C ASN A 4 -4.05 0.28 4.99
N ARG A 5 -3.72 1.57 5.09
CA ARG A 5 -4.27 2.46 6.12
C ARG A 5 -5.77 2.65 5.91
N ARG A 6 -6.56 2.48 6.97
CA ARG A 6 -8.00 2.74 7.00
C ARG A 6 -8.36 3.94 7.88
N ASN A 7 -7.37 4.79 8.18
CA ASN A 7 -7.48 5.92 9.10
C ASN A 7 -7.91 5.49 10.52
N VAL A 8 -7.39 4.36 10.99
CA VAL A 8 -7.62 3.86 12.36
C VAL A 8 -6.45 4.31 13.25
N PRO A 9 -6.68 4.65 14.54
CA PRO A 9 -5.59 5.01 15.44
C PRO A 9 -4.57 3.88 15.62
N ARG A 10 -3.28 4.23 15.62
CA ARG A 10 -2.15 3.33 15.89
C ARG A 10 -2.00 2.16 14.89
N GLU A 11 -2.36 2.36 13.62
CA GLU A 11 -2.19 1.34 12.57
C GLU A 11 -0.72 0.97 12.34
N GLU A 12 0.18 1.95 12.34
CA GLU A 12 1.61 1.71 12.13
C GLU A 12 2.24 0.91 13.27
N GLU A 13 1.99 1.32 14.53
CA GLU A 13 2.46 0.62 15.73
C GLU A 13 2.00 -0.83 15.72
N LYS A 14 0.69 -1.08 15.55
CA LYS A 14 0.13 -2.44 15.54
C LYS A 14 0.69 -3.31 14.42
N THR A 15 0.94 -2.73 13.25
CA THR A 15 1.48 -3.49 12.11
C THR A 15 2.95 -3.80 12.33
N ALA A 16 3.71 -2.89 12.94
CA ALA A 16 5.11 -3.10 13.30
C ALA A 16 5.25 -4.18 14.39
N GLU A 17 4.41 -4.13 15.43
CA GLU A 17 4.34 -5.18 16.48
C GLU A 17 4.04 -6.54 15.85
N LEU A 18 2.98 -6.64 15.04
CA LEU A 18 2.62 -7.89 14.38
C LEU A 18 3.74 -8.40 13.46
N ALA A 19 4.38 -7.53 12.69
CA ALA A 19 5.49 -7.92 11.83
C ALA A 19 6.66 -8.49 12.65
N SER A 20 6.97 -7.89 13.80
CA SER A 20 7.98 -8.38 14.73
C SER A 20 7.60 -9.77 15.28
N ASP A 21 6.36 -9.95 15.72
CA ASP A 21 5.86 -11.20 16.30
C ASP A 21 5.94 -12.38 15.33
N VAL A 22 5.69 -12.14 14.03
CA VAL A 22 5.76 -13.18 12.99
C VAL A 22 7.13 -13.28 12.31
N ALA A 23 8.17 -12.64 12.87
CA ALA A 23 9.51 -12.57 12.28
C ALA A 23 9.51 -12.10 10.80
N SER A 24 8.63 -11.16 10.48
CA SER A 24 8.48 -10.53 9.18
C SER A 24 8.84 -9.04 9.24
N LYS A 25 8.71 -8.34 8.11
CA LYS A 25 8.98 -6.89 8.01
C LYS A 25 7.84 -6.20 7.28
N VAL A 26 7.57 -4.95 7.65
CA VAL A 26 6.67 -4.08 6.88
C VAL A 26 7.46 -3.50 5.70
N ILE A 27 7.03 -3.82 4.48
CA ILE A 27 7.69 -3.41 3.23
C ILE A 27 7.21 -2.01 2.80
N GLY A 28 5.98 -1.66 3.15
CA GLY A 28 5.41 -0.36 2.85
C GLY A 28 4.02 -0.18 3.45
N ALA A 29 3.52 1.05 3.32
CA ALA A 29 2.18 1.42 3.72
C ALA A 29 1.54 2.24 2.59
N LEU A 30 0.26 2.01 2.35
CA LEU A 30 -0.57 2.77 1.43
C LEU A 30 -1.53 3.64 2.22
N ASN A 31 -1.68 4.89 1.81
CA ASN A 31 -2.67 5.79 2.39
C ASN A 31 -4.08 5.47 1.90
N PHE A 32 -5.07 5.84 2.71
CA PHE A 32 -6.45 5.86 2.25
C PHE A 32 -6.60 6.88 1.13
N SER A 33 -7.17 6.46 0.00
CA SER A 33 -7.44 7.33 -1.14
C SER A 33 -8.80 7.03 -1.78
N PRO A 34 -9.67 8.04 -1.95
CA PRO A 34 -10.95 7.86 -2.64
C PRO A 34 -10.79 7.51 -4.12
N VAL A 35 -9.61 7.74 -4.71
CA VAL A 35 -9.29 7.38 -6.10
C VAL A 35 -9.37 5.87 -6.31
N VAL A 36 -9.09 5.07 -5.26
CA VAL A 36 -9.19 3.60 -5.31
C VAL A 36 -10.64 3.18 -5.56
N GLN A 37 -11.60 3.72 -4.80
CA GLN A 37 -13.02 3.41 -4.97
C GLN A 37 -13.53 3.83 -6.35
N GLN A 38 -13.13 5.01 -6.83
CA GLN A 38 -13.49 5.48 -8.18
C GLN A 38 -12.95 4.57 -9.29
N ALA A 39 -11.76 3.98 -9.10
CA ALA A 39 -11.19 3.02 -10.05
C ALA A 39 -11.94 1.68 -10.00
N GLU A 40 -12.26 1.20 -8.78
CA GLU A 40 -13.04 -0.02 -8.56
C GLU A 40 -14.44 0.07 -9.20
N GLU A 41 -15.13 1.21 -9.09
CA GLU A 41 -16.41 1.47 -9.76
C GLU A 41 -16.32 1.33 -11.28
N ARG A 42 -15.16 1.66 -11.86
CA ARG A 42 -14.85 1.51 -13.29
C ARG A 42 -14.34 0.12 -13.66
N ARG A 43 -14.20 -0.80 -12.69
CA ARG A 43 -13.56 -2.12 -12.83
C ARG A 43 -12.13 -2.04 -13.38
N GLN A 44 -11.42 -0.99 -13.00
CA GLN A 44 -10.04 -0.73 -13.40
C GLN A 44 -9.16 -0.62 -12.16
N THR A 45 -7.87 -0.88 -12.32
CA THR A 45 -6.88 -0.53 -11.30
C THR A 45 -6.65 0.98 -11.28
N VAL A 46 -6.12 1.50 -10.16
CA VAL A 46 -5.74 2.93 -10.08
C VAL A 46 -4.71 3.31 -11.16
N LEU A 47 -3.81 2.39 -11.50
CA LEU A 47 -2.80 2.61 -12.55
C LEU A 47 -3.42 2.73 -13.95
N GLU A 48 -4.56 2.09 -14.21
CA GLU A 48 -5.27 2.17 -15.49
C GLU A 48 -6.21 3.37 -15.55
N ALA A 49 -7.00 3.60 -14.50
CA ALA A 49 -8.02 4.64 -14.48
C ALA A 49 -7.46 6.04 -14.18
N PHE A 50 -6.43 6.12 -13.33
CA PHE A 50 -5.86 7.37 -12.82
C PHE A 50 -4.32 7.28 -12.71
N PRO A 51 -3.60 7.08 -13.83
CA PRO A 51 -2.16 6.83 -13.84
C PRO A 51 -1.32 7.96 -13.20
N ASP A 52 -1.80 9.19 -13.24
CA ASP A 52 -1.10 10.37 -12.74
C ASP A 52 -1.55 10.77 -11.32
N SER A 53 -2.39 9.96 -10.68
CA SER A 53 -2.85 10.23 -9.31
C SER A 53 -1.72 10.01 -8.28
N PRO A 54 -1.74 10.73 -7.13
CA PRO A 54 -0.81 10.46 -6.04
C PRO A 54 -0.85 9.00 -5.58
N MET A 55 -2.03 8.38 -5.58
CA MET A 55 -2.22 6.97 -5.23
C MET A 55 -1.54 6.02 -6.23
N ALA A 56 -1.54 6.35 -7.52
CA ALA A 56 -0.81 5.57 -8.52
C ALA A 56 0.70 5.57 -8.22
N GLU A 57 1.26 6.70 -7.79
CA GLU A 57 2.68 6.74 -7.41
C GLU A 57 2.97 5.96 -6.13
N GLU A 58 2.09 5.99 -5.13
CA GLU A 58 2.22 5.14 -3.93
C GLU A 58 2.26 3.64 -4.30
N TYR A 59 1.42 3.20 -5.25
CA TYR A 59 1.48 1.82 -5.76
C TYR A 59 2.79 1.51 -6.49
N ARG A 60 3.31 2.44 -7.29
CA ARG A 60 4.61 2.26 -7.98
C ARG A 60 5.75 2.17 -6.98
N GLU A 61 5.76 3.03 -5.96
CA GLU A 61 6.75 3.00 -4.91
C GLU A 61 6.69 1.69 -4.12
N LEU A 62 5.49 1.24 -3.76
CA LEU A 62 5.30 -0.04 -3.10
C LEU A 62 5.83 -1.20 -3.96
N ALA A 63 5.55 -1.21 -5.26
CA ALA A 63 6.07 -2.21 -6.18
C ALA A 63 7.60 -2.23 -6.20
N ARG A 64 8.25 -1.05 -6.26
CA ARG A 64 9.72 -0.92 -6.18
C ARG A 64 10.26 -1.49 -4.87
N ARG A 65 9.62 -1.19 -3.73
CA ARG A 65 10.02 -1.70 -2.40
C ARG A 65 9.87 -3.22 -2.30
N VAL A 66 8.80 -3.78 -2.87
CA VAL A 66 8.58 -5.23 -2.93
C VAL A 66 9.66 -5.91 -3.76
N LEU A 67 9.97 -5.39 -4.95
CA LEU A 67 11.04 -5.92 -5.81
C LEU A 67 12.40 -5.91 -5.09
N ALA A 68 12.75 -4.79 -4.45
CA ALA A 68 13.98 -4.67 -3.67
C ALA A 68 14.02 -5.65 -2.49
N ALA A 69 12.89 -5.89 -1.82
CA ALA A 69 12.80 -6.85 -0.72
C ALA A 69 12.93 -8.31 -1.20
N CYS A 70 12.56 -8.60 -2.43
CA CYS A 70 12.70 -9.93 -3.06
C CYS A 70 14.09 -10.18 -3.67
N GLY A 71 15.00 -9.20 -3.66
CA GLY A 71 16.36 -9.34 -4.18
C GLY A 71 16.46 -9.29 -5.71
N ALA A 72 15.50 -8.64 -6.38
CA ALA A 72 15.53 -8.38 -7.82
C ALA A 72 16.34 -7.12 -8.16
#